data_AF-A0A251XMH3-F1
#
_entry.id   AF-A0A251XMH3-F1
#
_cell.length_a   1.000
_cell.length_b   1.000
_cell.length_c   1.000
_cell.angle_alpha   90.00
_cell.angle_beta   90.00
_cell.angle_gamma   90.00
#
_symmetry.space_group_name_H-M   'P 1'
#
loop_
_entity.id
_entity.type
_entity.pdbx_description
1 polymer ?
#
loop_
_entity_poly.entity_id
_entity_poly.type
_entity_poly.pdbx_seq_one_letter_code
_entity_poly.pdbx_strand_id
1 'polypeptide(L)'
;MIHRVTHVFGPEDAERLDGWSDDRLAIQTKGDNNPSGDPWIVTIGDDAVWERTSVLPFLGWPFVWLGDPITRAIAFAVVGATGTIWLLTVIWRRPPRTTGGPA
;
A
#
# COMPACT_ATOMS: atom_id res chain seq x y z
N MET A 1 8.75 -3.66 -12.09
CA MET A 1 8.26 -2.80 -13.17
C MET A 1 9.13 -1.56 -13.19
N ILE A 2 10.04 -1.49 -14.15
CA ILE A 2 10.90 -0.33 -14.34
C ILE A 2 10.27 0.48 -15.46
N HIS A 3 9.97 1.75 -15.20
CA HIS A 3 9.58 2.69 -16.24
C HIS A 3 10.82 3.43 -16.71
N ARG A 4 10.94 3.66 -18.01
CA ARG A 4 11.97 4.51 -18.60
C ARG A 4 11.34 5.78 -19.15
N VAL A 5 12.04 6.90 -19.03
CA VAL A 5 11.67 8.13 -19.72
C VAL A 5 11.90 7.92 -21.22
N THR A 6 10.91 8.26 -22.04
CA THR A 6 11.01 8.18 -23.51
C THR A 6 11.03 9.53 -24.18
N HIS A 7 10.41 10.55 -23.57
CA HIS A 7 10.41 11.91 -24.08
C HIS A 7 10.39 12.89 -22.91
N VAL A 8 11.17 13.97 -23.02
CA VAL A 8 11.10 15.13 -22.13
C VAL A 8 10.56 16.27 -22.99
N PHE A 9 9.43 16.83 -22.59
CA PHE A 9 8.78 17.88 -23.36
C PHE A 9 9.41 19.24 -23.05
N GLY A 10 9.59 20.06 -24.08
CA GLY A 10 10.11 21.42 -24.00
C GLY A 10 9.11 22.47 -24.50
N PRO A 11 9.51 23.76 -24.52
CA PRO A 11 8.68 24.86 -25.02
C PRO A 11 8.11 24.63 -26.43
N GLU A 12 8.84 23.89 -27.28
CA GLU A 12 8.42 23.49 -28.61
C GLU A 12 7.21 22.54 -28.63
N ASP A 13 6.93 21.84 -27.54
CA ASP A 13 5.82 20.91 -27.39
C ASP A 13 4.64 21.52 -26.63
N ALA A 14 4.69 22.80 -26.25
CA ALA A 14 3.70 23.43 -25.37
C ALA A 14 2.24 23.29 -25.88
N GLU A 15 2.03 23.34 -27.18
CA GLU A 15 0.70 23.17 -27.80
C GLU A 15 0.08 21.78 -27.55
N ARG A 16 0.91 20.79 -27.21
CA ARG A 16 0.49 19.41 -26.92
C ARG A 16 0.21 19.16 -25.44
N LEU A 17 0.53 20.12 -24.58
CA LEU A 17 0.47 19.98 -23.13
C LEU A 17 -0.60 20.91 -22.56
N ASP A 18 -1.65 20.31 -21.99
CA ASP A 18 -2.72 21.08 -21.36
C ASP A 18 -2.25 21.70 -20.03
N GLY A 19 -2.35 23.03 -19.91
CA GLY A 19 -2.00 23.78 -18.70
C GLY A 19 -0.52 23.73 -18.28
N TRP A 20 0.39 23.47 -19.22
CA TRP A 20 1.82 23.43 -18.98
C TRP A 20 2.50 24.80 -19.10
N SER A 21 3.59 24.97 -18.38
CA SER A 21 4.45 26.15 -18.35
C SER A 21 5.92 25.70 -18.23
N ASP A 22 6.85 26.55 -18.64
CA ASP A 22 8.28 26.25 -18.77
C ASP A 22 8.99 25.95 -17.44
N ASP A 23 8.39 26.35 -16.32
CA ASP A 23 8.80 26.02 -14.96
C ASP A 23 8.42 24.59 -14.53
N ARG A 24 7.63 23.86 -15.32
CA ARG A 24 7.15 22.52 -14.98
C ARG A 24 7.82 21.45 -15.82
N LEU A 25 8.32 20.39 -15.18
CA LEU A 25 8.84 19.24 -15.90
C LEU A 25 7.68 18.38 -16.43
N ALA A 26 7.64 18.16 -17.74
CA ALA A 26 6.73 17.22 -18.38
C ALA A 26 7.52 16.09 -19.06
N ILE A 27 7.16 14.84 -18.77
CA ILE A 27 7.82 13.65 -19.32
C ILE A 27 6.82 12.61 -19.80
N GLN A 28 7.16 11.89 -20.86
CA GLN A 28 6.49 10.66 -21.24
C GLN A 28 7.33 9.47 -20.77
N THR A 29 6.66 8.48 -20.19
CA THR A 29 7.30 7.23 -19.76
C THR A 29 6.91 6.07 -20.66
N LYS A 30 7.62 4.96 -20.48
CA LYS A 30 7.28 3.66 -21.04
C LYS A 30 7.56 2.56 -20.03
N GLY A 31 6.57 1.70 -19.79
CA GLY A 31 6.77 0.46 -19.06
C GLY A 31 7.65 -0.55 -19.80
N ASP A 32 8.45 -1.32 -19.07
CA ASP A 32 9.32 -2.39 -19.59
C ASP A 32 8.59 -3.41 -20.48
N ASN A 33 7.32 -3.72 -20.18
CA ASN A 33 6.50 -4.68 -20.91
C ASN A 33 5.57 -4.07 -21.98
N ASN A 34 5.64 -2.75 -22.23
CA ASN A 34 4.79 -2.09 -23.23
C ASN A 34 5.50 -2.04 -24.61
N PRO A 35 4.84 -2.27 -25.76
CA PRO A 35 5.47 -2.05 -27.07
C PRO A 35 5.73 -0.57 -27.36
N SER A 36 4.81 0.33 -26.98
CA SER A 36 4.87 1.78 -27.22
C SER A 36 5.12 2.56 -25.94
N GLY A 37 5.32 3.88 -26.06
CA GLY A 37 5.25 4.80 -24.91
C GLY A 37 3.87 4.80 -24.27
N ASP A 38 3.81 5.19 -23.01
CA ASP A 38 2.55 5.32 -22.28
C ASP A 38 1.73 6.48 -22.87
N PRO A 39 0.39 6.36 -22.95
CA PRO A 39 -0.45 7.36 -23.62
C PRO A 39 -0.62 8.65 -22.80
N TRP A 40 -0.15 8.65 -21.55
CA TRP A 40 -0.23 9.79 -20.63
C TRP A 40 1.13 10.49 -20.49
N ILE A 41 1.07 11.77 -20.10
CA ILE A 41 2.21 12.61 -19.80
C ILE A 41 2.22 12.87 -18.30
N VAL A 42 3.39 12.76 -17.67
CA VAL A 42 3.58 13.06 -16.25
C VAL A 42 4.12 14.48 -16.15
N THR A 43 3.36 15.36 -15.50
CA THR A 43 3.79 16.72 -15.15
C THR A 43 4.15 16.76 -13.67
N ILE A 44 5.38 17.14 -13.36
CA ILE A 44 5.82 17.37 -11.97
C ILE A 44 5.57 18.85 -11.68
N GLY A 45 4.53 19.12 -10.89
CA GLY A 45 4.10 20.47 -10.54
C GLY A 45 4.64 21.00 -9.21
N ASP A 46 5.37 20.17 -8.46
CA ASP A 46 5.94 20.50 -7.16
C ASP A 46 7.47 20.57 -7.25
N ASP A 47 8.09 21.40 -6.41
CA ASP A 47 9.56 21.53 -6.30
C ASP A 47 10.25 20.24 -5.76
N ALA A 48 9.45 19.30 -5.27
CA ALA A 48 9.93 18.06 -4.69
C ALA A 48 9.09 16.87 -5.15
N VAL A 49 9.77 15.74 -5.38
CA VAL A 49 9.12 14.46 -5.67
C VAL A 49 9.32 13.53 -4.49
N TRP A 50 8.28 12.80 -4.13
CA TRP A 50 8.36 11.78 -3.09
C TRP A 50 9.32 10.66 -3.51
N GLU A 51 10.41 10.52 -2.76
CA GLU A 51 11.33 9.41 -2.93
C GLU A 51 10.89 8.22 -2.06
N ARG A 52 10.91 7.02 -2.63
CA ARG A 52 10.71 5.80 -1.86
C ARG A 52 11.97 5.48 -1.07
N THR A 53 12.00 5.85 0.20
CA THR A 53 13.15 5.61 1.10
C THR A 53 13.24 4.16 1.60
N SER A 54 12.11 3.44 1.67
CA SER A 54 12.09 2.09 2.24
C SER A 54 10.98 1.23 1.66
N VAL A 55 11.21 -0.09 1.70
CA VAL A 55 10.22 -1.11 1.34
C VAL A 55 10.10 -2.09 2.50
N LEU A 56 8.87 -2.46 2.85
CA LEU A 56 8.62 -3.58 3.75
C LEU A 56 8.31 -4.80 2.87
N PRO A 57 9.31 -5.65 2.60
CA PRO A 57 9.06 -6.83 1.80
C PRO A 57 8.00 -7.68 2.52
N PHE A 58 7.10 -8.23 1.72
CA PHE A 58 6.03 -9.13 2.13
C PHE A 58 4.82 -8.57 2.90
N LEU A 59 4.82 -7.30 3.31
CA LEU A 59 3.68 -6.72 4.05
C LEU A 59 2.35 -6.79 3.29
N GLY A 60 2.40 -6.83 1.95
CA GLY A 60 1.23 -6.97 1.08
C GLY A 60 0.66 -8.39 0.95
N TRP A 61 1.40 -9.44 1.29
CA TRP A 61 0.95 -10.83 1.07
C TRP A 61 -0.32 -11.21 1.82
N PRO A 62 -0.55 -10.77 3.08
CA PRO A 62 -1.81 -11.05 3.75
C PRO A 62 -3.02 -10.60 2.94
N PHE A 63 -2.96 -9.43 2.29
CA PHE A 63 -4.05 -8.91 1.47
C PHE A 63 -4.25 -9.71 0.18
N VAL A 64 -3.17 -10.19 -0.43
CA VAL A 64 -3.24 -11.10 -1.57
C VAL A 64 -3.93 -12.40 -1.16
N TRP A 65 -3.55 -12.99 -0.02
CA TRP A 65 -4.15 -14.21 0.49
C TRP A 65 -5.63 -14.03 0.84
N LEU A 66 -5.99 -12.92 1.49
CA LEU A 66 -7.38 -12.50 1.79
C LEU A 66 -8.21 -12.19 0.53
N GLY A 67 -7.60 -12.11 -0.65
CA GLY A 67 -8.29 -12.01 -1.93
C GLY A 67 -9.10 -13.27 -2.25
N ASP A 68 -8.60 -14.45 -1.87
CA ASP A 68 -9.31 -15.72 -2.05
C ASP A 68 -10.49 -15.83 -1.05
N PRO A 69 -11.73 -16.08 -1.53
CA PRO A 69 -12.92 -16.09 -0.68
C PRO A 69 -12.89 -17.15 0.43
N ILE A 70 -12.35 -18.34 0.14
CA ILE A 70 -12.33 -19.46 1.11
C ILE A 70 -11.31 -19.15 2.20
N THR A 71 -10.12 -18.76 1.79
CA THR A 71 -9.05 -18.30 2.68
C THR A 71 -9.53 -17.19 3.60
N ARG A 72 -10.20 -16.18 3.05
CA ARG A 72 -10.75 -15.07 3.83
C ARG A 72 -11.78 -15.53 4.86
N ALA A 73 -12.69 -16.43 4.46
CA ALA A 73 -13.68 -16.98 5.38
C ALA A 73 -13.01 -17.73 6.55
N ILE A 74 -12.01 -18.59 6.24
CA ILE A 74 -11.24 -19.33 7.25
C ILE A 74 -10.50 -18.37 8.17
N ALA A 75 -9.82 -17.36 7.63
CA ALA A 75 -9.06 -16.40 8.42
C ALA A 75 -9.95 -15.68 9.44
N PHE A 76 -11.12 -15.19 9.01
CA PHE A 76 -12.06 -14.55 9.93
C PHE A 76 -12.66 -15.51 10.95
N ALA A 77 -12.97 -16.75 10.55
CA ALA A 77 -13.46 -17.76 11.48
C ALA A 77 -12.43 -18.07 12.58
N VAL A 78 -11.15 -18.24 12.22
CA VAL A 78 -10.06 -18.51 13.16
C VAL A 78 -9.85 -17.33 14.12
N VAL A 79 -9.79 -16.10 13.60
CA VAL A 79 -9.62 -14.90 14.43
C VAL A 79 -10.81 -14.75 15.39
N GLY A 80 -12.04 -14.90 14.90
CA GLY A 80 -13.24 -14.81 15.71
C GLY A 80 -13.30 -15.89 16.79
N ALA A 81 -13.01 -17.15 16.44
CA ALA A 81 -12.99 -18.25 17.39
C ALA A 81 -11.92 -18.05 18.46
N THR A 82 -10.71 -17.64 18.07
CA THR A 82 -9.60 -17.39 19.00
C THR A 82 -9.95 -16.26 19.97
N GLY A 83 -10.50 -15.15 19.47
CA GLY A 83 -10.94 -14.03 20.31
C GLY A 83 -12.06 -14.44 21.27
N THR A 84 -13.01 -15.26 20.80
CA THR A 84 -14.10 -15.77 21.64
C THR A 84 -13.58 -16.68 22.75
N ILE A 85 -12.72 -17.64 22.42
CA ILE A 85 -12.11 -18.55 23.41
C ILE A 85 -11.29 -17.75 24.44
N TRP A 86 -10.52 -16.76 23.98
CA TRP A 86 -9.74 -15.90 24.85
C TRP A 86 -10.64 -15.11 25.81
N LEU A 87 -11.72 -14.51 25.31
CA LEU A 87 -12.67 -13.77 26.12
C LEU A 87 -13.35 -14.66 27.17
N LEU A 88 -13.81 -15.84 26.78
CA LEU A 88 -14.40 -16.83 27.69
C LEU A 88 -13.41 -17.26 28.78
N THR A 89 -12.13 -17.45 28.40
CA THR A 89 -11.06 -17.74 29.35
C THR A 89 -10.89 -16.60 30.36
N VAL A 90 -10.95 -15.34 29.92
CA VAL A 90 -10.88 -14.19 30.83
C VAL A 90 -12.09 -14.13 31.76
N ILE A 91 -13.31 -14.33 31.25
CA ILE A 91 -14.55 -14.28 32.04
C ILE A 91 -14.58 -15.39 33.10
N TRP A 92 -14.17 -16.61 32.74
CA TRP A 92 -14.23 -17.76 33.65
C TRP A 92 -12.98 -17.97 34.49
N ARG A 93 -11.99 -17.08 34.42
CA ARG A 93 -10.82 -17.14 35.32
C ARG A 93 -11.27 -16.90 36.76
N ARG A 94 -10.94 -17.84 37.63
CA ARG A 94 -11.18 -17.68 39.08
C ARG A 94 -10.36 -16.49 39.61
N PRO A 95 -10.92 -15.69 40.53
CA PRO A 95 -10.17 -14.63 41.18
C PRO A 95 -8.93 -15.21 41.89
N PRO A 96 -7.82 -14.46 41.98
CA PRO A 96 -6.69 -14.86 42.81
C PRO A 96 -7.16 -15.10 44.24
N ARG A 97 -6.76 -16.22 44.85
CA ARG A 97 -7.03 -16.45 46.28
C ARG A 97 -6.27 -15.41 47.08
N THR A 98 -6.98 -14.47 47.70
CA THR A 98 -6.42 -13.65 48.78
C THR A 98 -6.17 -14.58 49.96
N THR A 99 -4.92 -15.00 50.15
CA THR A 99 -4.46 -15.58 51.41
C THR A 99 -4.54 -14.48 52.46
N GLY A 100 -5.65 -14.44 53.22
CA GLY A 100 -5.77 -13.62 54.41
C GLY A 100 -4.67 -14.02 55.39
N GLY A 101 -3.82 -13.06 55.75
CA GLY A 101 -2.81 -13.23 56.80
C GLY A 101 -3.49 -13.39 58.17
N PRO A 102 -2.89 -14.16 59.10
CA PRO A 102 -3.45 -14.40 60.42
C PRO A 102 -3.51 -13.13 61.28
N ALA A 103 -4.52 -13.10 62.15
CA ALA A 103 -4.88 -12.07 63.11
C ALA A 103 -3.81 -11.81 64.20
#